data_AF-A0A650GFR7-F1
#
_entry.id   AF-A0A650GFR7-F1
#
_cell.length_a   1.000
_cell.length_b   1.000
_cell.length_c   1.000
_cell.angle_alpha   90.00
_cell.angle_beta   90.00
_cell.angle_gamma   90.00
#
_symmetry.space_group_name_H-M   'P 1'
#
loop_
_entity.id
_entity.type
_entity.pdbx_description
1 polymer ?
#
loop_
_entity_poly.entity_id
_entity_poly.type
_entity_poly.pdbx_seq_one_letter_code
_entity_poly.pdbx_strand_id
1 'polypeptide(L)'
;MPFHTTAVQVMLASPGDTSKQRAEILTAVARWNGRHAQLRGFVITPWLYELHATPLYGQRAQTIVNEQGVDKSDVVIVIFGDKLGTPTGVDLSGTVEEMRRAHELGKRVHVYFSSADVPQDKITDAVALSEFKAKFEEAQLGYYETYTDPRDLSLKVIEALETDLTVFGEAPAPKTPAGVVLRVTFEARTPPEQQPALIPSTYSTETSRSLHQMAARRAAEPVRQLLISNTGEVDAEKVQVKLVPPPGVSVSVRHTDDDGWTSPRDLTVDSVFALELVRRRTRPTNVDVMTRWVEADKMQEKTFTTHVY
;
A
#
# COMPACT_ATOMS: atom_id res chain seq x y z
N MET A 1 8.06 -2.63 1.83
CA MET A 1 8.22 -2.12 3.22
C MET A 1 6.91 -1.45 3.63
N PRO A 2 6.55 -1.42 4.92
CA PRO A 2 5.41 -0.62 5.38
C PRO A 2 5.74 0.88 5.27
N PHE A 3 4.74 1.70 4.95
CA PHE A 3 4.82 3.16 4.86
C PHE A 3 3.62 3.80 5.56
N HIS A 4 3.76 5.04 6.01
CA HIS A 4 2.67 5.82 6.57
C HIS A 4 1.93 6.58 5.47
N THR A 5 0.63 6.76 5.62
CA THR A 5 -0.21 7.45 4.64
C THR A 5 -1.48 7.99 5.31
N THR A 6 -2.02 9.08 4.79
CA THR A 6 -3.32 9.61 5.18
C THR A 6 -4.42 8.83 4.47
N ALA A 7 -5.38 8.29 5.22
CA ALA A 7 -6.53 7.61 4.64
C ALA A 7 -7.61 8.61 4.27
N VAL A 8 -8.12 8.52 3.03
CA VAL A 8 -9.31 9.23 2.56
C VAL A 8 -10.44 8.22 2.48
N GLN A 9 -11.48 8.40 3.29
CA GLN A 9 -12.61 7.49 3.36
C GLN A 9 -13.64 7.87 2.29
N VAL A 10 -13.95 6.91 1.40
CA VAL A 10 -14.83 7.13 0.25
C VAL A 10 -16.05 6.24 0.37
N MET A 11 -17.23 6.81 0.61
CA MET A 11 -18.46 6.04 0.63
C MET A 11 -18.98 5.79 -0.80
N LEU A 12 -19.34 4.54 -1.10
CA LEU A 12 -20.03 4.18 -2.35
C LEU A 12 -21.54 4.06 -2.07
N ALA A 13 -22.26 5.15 -2.27
CA ALA A 13 -23.72 5.24 -2.15
C ALA A 13 -24.37 4.71 -3.43
N SER A 14 -25.08 3.59 -3.35
CA SER A 14 -25.68 3.01 -4.56
C SER A 14 -26.80 2.00 -4.25
N PRO A 15 -27.78 1.82 -5.15
CA PRO A 15 -28.79 0.78 -4.98
C PRO A 15 -28.23 -0.64 -5.19
N GLY A 16 -28.98 -1.65 -4.76
CA GLY A 16 -28.49 -3.04 -4.74
C GLY A 16 -28.16 -3.69 -6.09
N ASP A 17 -28.61 -3.11 -7.22
CA ASP A 17 -28.35 -3.60 -8.58
C ASP A 17 -26.97 -3.21 -9.15
N THR A 18 -26.21 -2.36 -8.45
CA THR A 18 -24.91 -1.87 -8.91
C THR A 18 -23.70 -2.67 -8.38
N SER A 19 -23.89 -3.95 -8.06
CA SER A 19 -22.83 -4.80 -7.47
C SER A 19 -21.60 -4.95 -8.35
N LYS A 20 -21.78 -5.02 -9.68
CA LYS A 20 -20.67 -5.10 -10.65
C LYS A 20 -19.86 -3.80 -10.69
N GLN A 21 -20.55 -2.66 -10.64
CA GLN A 21 -19.96 -1.32 -10.59
C GLN A 21 -19.11 -1.16 -9.33
N ARG A 22 -19.68 -1.51 -8.17
CA ARG A 22 -18.94 -1.47 -6.90
C ARG A 22 -17.69 -2.36 -6.93
N ALA A 23 -17.79 -3.58 -7.44
CA ALA A 23 -16.65 -4.49 -7.54
C ALA A 23 -15.52 -3.96 -8.45
N GLU A 24 -15.87 -3.34 -9.57
CA GLU A 24 -14.88 -2.76 -10.49
C GLU A 24 -14.21 -1.51 -9.87
N ILE A 25 -14.97 -0.66 -9.17
CA ILE A 25 -14.41 0.47 -8.41
C ILE A 25 -13.46 -0.01 -7.31
N LEU A 26 -13.84 -1.02 -6.52
CA LEU A 26 -12.97 -1.61 -5.50
C LEU A 26 -11.65 -2.12 -6.10
N THR A 27 -11.72 -2.78 -7.25
CA THR A 27 -10.55 -3.28 -7.97
C THR A 27 -9.67 -2.13 -8.47
N ALA A 28 -10.28 -1.08 -9.03
CA ALA A 28 -9.58 0.11 -9.50
C ALA A 28 -8.88 0.85 -8.35
N VAL A 29 -9.56 1.04 -7.23
CA VAL A 29 -8.99 1.66 -6.02
C VAL A 29 -7.84 0.83 -5.47
N ALA A 30 -7.96 -0.50 -5.40
CA ALA A 30 -6.87 -1.35 -4.95
C ALA A 30 -5.63 -1.23 -5.85
N ARG A 31 -5.84 -1.20 -7.18
CA ARG A 31 -4.76 -0.98 -8.15
C ARG A 31 -4.13 0.41 -8.02
N TRP A 32 -4.96 1.43 -7.83
CA TRP A 32 -4.49 2.80 -7.63
C TRP A 32 -3.65 2.91 -6.37
N ASN A 33 -4.15 2.41 -5.23
CA ASN A 33 -3.42 2.39 -3.96
C ASN A 33 -2.07 1.67 -4.10
N GLY A 34 -2.03 0.50 -4.75
CA GLY A 34 -0.80 -0.25 -4.96
C GLY A 34 0.26 0.46 -5.81
N ARG A 35 -0.14 1.40 -6.67
CA ARG A 35 0.76 2.15 -7.56
C ARG A 35 1.13 3.53 -7.02
N HIS A 36 0.21 4.17 -6.31
CA HIS A 36 0.30 5.60 -6.03
C HIS A 36 0.35 5.94 -4.55
N ALA A 37 -0.10 5.07 -3.64
CA ALA A 37 -0.31 5.47 -2.25
C ALA A 37 0.97 5.94 -1.54
N GLN A 38 2.09 5.26 -1.80
CA GLN A 38 3.37 5.65 -1.21
C GLN A 38 3.87 7.00 -1.75
N LEU A 39 3.77 7.24 -3.06
CA LEU A 39 4.24 8.47 -3.69
C LEU A 39 3.32 9.66 -3.39
N ARG A 40 2.01 9.42 -3.32
CA ARG A 40 0.99 10.46 -3.09
C ARG A 40 0.78 10.76 -1.61
N GLY A 41 1.24 9.90 -0.71
CA GLY A 41 0.98 10.02 0.73
C GLY A 41 -0.47 9.76 1.14
N PHE A 42 -1.35 9.37 0.21
CA PHE A 42 -2.76 9.04 0.46
C PHE A 42 -3.11 7.60 0.13
N VAL A 43 -4.02 7.02 0.90
CA VAL A 43 -4.69 5.76 0.58
C VAL A 43 -6.20 6.00 0.52
N ILE A 44 -6.83 5.53 -0.55
CA ILE A 44 -8.28 5.58 -0.70
C ILE A 44 -8.86 4.36 0.02
N THR A 45 -9.79 4.59 0.95
CA THR A 45 -10.46 3.52 1.71
C THR A 45 -11.95 3.49 1.39
N PRO A 46 -12.38 2.60 0.47
CA PRO A 46 -13.79 2.48 0.11
C PRO A 46 -14.62 2.00 1.29
N TRP A 47 -15.77 2.62 1.50
CA TRP A 47 -16.78 2.21 2.46
C TRP A 47 -18.06 1.80 1.73
N LEU A 48 -18.52 0.60 2.03
CA LEU A 48 -19.72 -0.03 1.50
C LEU A 48 -20.54 -0.58 2.66
N TYR A 49 -21.86 -0.40 2.63
CA TYR A 49 -22.74 -0.83 3.71
C TYR A 49 -22.68 -2.36 3.91
N GLU A 50 -22.57 -3.16 2.85
CA GLU A 50 -22.56 -4.62 2.92
C GLU A 50 -21.34 -5.18 3.66
N LEU A 51 -20.23 -4.43 3.64
CA LEU A 51 -18.94 -4.86 4.16
C LEU A 51 -18.62 -4.23 5.52
N HIS A 52 -19.13 -3.01 5.76
CA HIS A 52 -18.67 -2.18 6.87
C HIS A 52 -19.78 -1.73 7.82
N ALA A 53 -21.05 -1.76 7.39
CA ALA A 53 -22.14 -1.39 8.29
C ALA A 53 -22.29 -2.46 9.38
N THR A 54 -22.27 -2.01 10.63
CA THR A 54 -22.58 -2.83 11.79
C THR A 54 -24.08 -2.75 12.07
N PRO A 55 -24.81 -3.88 12.08
CA PRO A 55 -26.25 -3.88 12.34
C PRO A 55 -26.51 -3.47 13.80
N LEU A 56 -27.39 -2.49 14.00
CA LEU A 56 -27.83 -2.03 15.31
C LEU A 56 -29.35 -2.16 15.43
N TYR A 57 -29.82 -2.62 16.58
CA TYR A 57 -31.25 -2.74 16.87
C TYR A 57 -31.81 -1.42 17.43
N GLY A 58 -33.08 -1.12 17.13
CA GLY A 58 -33.80 0.01 17.72
C GLY A 58 -33.73 1.33 16.93
N GLN A 59 -33.12 1.33 15.74
CA GLN A 59 -33.06 2.47 14.84
C GLN A 59 -33.42 2.08 13.41
N ARG A 60 -33.81 3.06 12.58
CA ARG A 60 -34.05 2.86 11.15
C ARG A 60 -32.74 2.52 10.45
N ALA A 61 -32.76 1.49 9.60
CA ALA A 61 -31.57 0.98 8.90
C ALA A 61 -30.78 2.08 8.16
N GLN A 62 -31.46 2.97 7.44
CA GLN A 62 -30.79 4.05 6.71
C GLN A 62 -30.10 5.06 7.64
N THR A 63 -30.66 5.34 8.82
CA THR A 63 -30.00 6.21 9.81
C THR A 63 -28.67 5.61 10.26
N ILE A 64 -28.63 4.30 10.51
CA ILE A 64 -27.41 3.60 10.91
C ILE A 64 -26.35 3.66 9.80
N VAL A 65 -26.74 3.43 8.54
CA VAL A 65 -25.84 3.51 7.38
C VAL A 65 -25.28 4.92 7.21
N ASN A 66 -26.12 5.95 7.37
CA ASN A 66 -25.70 7.34 7.28
C ASN A 66 -24.67 7.70 8.38
N GLU A 67 -24.93 7.34 9.63
CA GLU A 67 -24.04 7.63 10.77
C GLU A 67 -22.70 6.88 10.67
N GLN A 68 -22.70 5.67 10.12
CA GLN A 68 -21.51 4.84 10.01
C GLN A 68 -20.70 5.07 8.73
N GLY A 69 -21.35 5.45 7.65
CA GLY A 69 -20.75 5.65 6.33
C GLY A 69 -20.67 7.12 5.94
N VAL A 70 -21.83 7.74 5.70
CA VAL A 70 -21.92 9.10 5.16
C VAL A 70 -21.17 10.06 6.08
N ASP A 71 -21.49 10.08 7.37
CA ASP A 71 -20.95 11.04 8.34
C ASP A 71 -19.45 10.92 8.53
N LYS A 72 -18.87 9.74 8.29
CA LYS A 72 -17.44 9.46 8.49
C LYS A 72 -16.60 9.57 7.22
N SER A 73 -17.24 9.55 6.05
CA SER A 73 -16.55 9.68 4.76
C SER A 73 -16.06 11.11 4.46
N ASP A 74 -14.98 11.23 3.69
CA ASP A 74 -14.49 12.50 3.15
C ASP A 74 -15.13 12.80 1.78
N VAL A 75 -15.40 11.74 1.01
CA VAL A 75 -16.00 11.78 -0.33
C VAL A 75 -17.13 10.76 -0.41
N VAL A 76 -18.22 11.13 -1.09
CA VAL A 76 -19.33 10.24 -1.42
C VAL A 76 -19.44 10.09 -2.93
N ILE A 77 -19.36 8.85 -3.42
CA ILE A 77 -19.61 8.49 -4.82
C ILE A 77 -21.02 7.90 -4.89
N VAL A 78 -21.89 8.58 -5.63
CA VAL A 78 -23.30 8.22 -5.81
C VAL A 78 -23.46 7.56 -7.17
N ILE A 79 -23.94 6.31 -7.20
CA ILE A 79 -24.00 5.49 -8.41
C ILE A 79 -25.42 5.00 -8.62
N PHE A 80 -26.03 5.38 -9.75
CA PHE A 80 -27.32 4.89 -10.18
C PHE A 80 -27.19 3.95 -11.38
N GLY A 81 -27.66 2.71 -11.20
CA GLY A 81 -27.78 1.70 -12.24
C GLY A 81 -29.10 1.83 -13.00
N ASP A 82 -29.95 0.81 -12.89
CA ASP A 82 -31.23 0.75 -13.59
C ASP A 82 -32.39 1.29 -12.73
N LYS A 83 -32.14 1.54 -11.44
CA LYS A 83 -33.17 1.96 -10.47
C LYS A 83 -32.70 3.08 -9.56
N LEU A 84 -33.66 3.83 -9.01
CA LEU A 84 -33.41 4.88 -8.02
C LEU A 84 -33.08 4.31 -6.63
N GLY A 85 -33.64 3.15 -6.28
CA GLY A 85 -33.55 2.52 -4.97
C GLY A 85 -34.88 2.55 -4.21
N THR A 86 -34.85 2.13 -2.95
CA THR A 86 -36.06 1.99 -2.12
C THR A 86 -36.29 3.23 -1.27
N PRO A 87 -37.52 3.80 -1.23
CA PRO A 87 -37.87 4.91 -0.34
C PRO A 87 -37.57 4.60 1.12
N THR A 88 -37.10 5.60 1.86
CA THR A 88 -36.61 5.41 3.23
C THR A 88 -37.55 5.96 4.29
N GLY A 89 -38.72 6.45 3.87
CA GLY A 89 -39.64 7.25 4.67
C GLY A 89 -39.23 8.72 4.83
N VAL A 90 -37.96 9.06 4.51
CA VAL A 90 -37.42 10.43 4.58
C VAL A 90 -37.09 10.96 3.18
N ASP A 91 -36.61 10.09 2.30
CA ASP A 91 -36.25 10.47 0.93
C ASP A 91 -36.77 9.46 -0.11
N LEU A 92 -36.65 9.85 -1.38
CA LEU A 92 -37.03 9.08 -2.58
C LEU A 92 -36.31 7.74 -2.63
N SER A 93 -35.06 7.68 -2.16
CA SER A 93 -34.35 6.43 -1.92
C SER A 93 -33.22 6.59 -0.90
N GLY A 94 -32.69 5.46 -0.41
CA GLY A 94 -31.49 5.44 0.45
C GLY A 94 -30.32 6.19 -0.15
N THR A 95 -30.05 5.95 -1.43
CA THR A 95 -28.96 6.59 -2.17
C THR A 95 -29.18 8.11 -2.32
N VAL A 96 -30.43 8.55 -2.50
CA VAL A 96 -30.75 10.00 -2.54
C VAL A 96 -30.59 10.64 -1.15
N GLU A 97 -31.00 9.94 -0.09
CA GLU A 97 -30.82 10.39 1.30
C GLU A 97 -29.33 10.56 1.63
N GLU A 98 -28.50 9.58 1.25
CA GLU A 98 -27.05 9.60 1.42
C GLU A 98 -26.40 10.78 0.66
N MET A 99 -26.81 10.99 -0.59
CA MET A 99 -26.35 12.10 -1.43
C MET A 99 -26.66 13.46 -0.80
N ARG A 100 -27.91 13.69 -0.38
CA ARG A 100 -28.32 14.98 0.21
C ARG A 100 -27.63 15.23 1.53
N ARG A 101 -27.56 14.22 2.40
CA ARG A 101 -26.87 14.34 3.68
C ARG A 101 -25.38 14.65 3.50
N ALA A 102 -24.71 14.01 2.53
CA ALA A 102 -23.32 14.30 2.23
C ALA A 102 -23.11 15.75 1.79
N HIS A 103 -24.00 16.25 0.93
CA HIS A 103 -24.01 17.64 0.48
C HIS A 103 -24.24 18.63 1.63
N GLU A 104 -25.23 18.37 2.49
CA GLU A 104 -25.53 19.18 3.68
C GLU A 104 -24.35 19.25 4.66
N LEU A 105 -23.56 18.17 4.74
CA LEU A 105 -22.33 18.12 5.55
C LEU A 105 -21.11 18.77 4.86
N GLY A 106 -21.28 19.36 3.68
CA GLY A 106 -20.20 20.03 2.93
C GLY A 106 -19.17 19.05 2.35
N LYS A 107 -19.52 17.77 2.20
CA LYS A 107 -18.63 16.75 1.63
C LYS A 107 -18.59 16.85 0.12
N ARG A 108 -17.53 16.29 -0.47
CA ARG A 108 -17.46 16.11 -1.92
C ARG A 108 -18.41 15.00 -2.36
N VAL A 109 -19.25 15.28 -3.34
CA VAL A 109 -20.25 14.36 -3.86
C VAL A 109 -20.11 14.26 -5.36
N HIS A 110 -19.86 13.05 -5.87
CA HIS A 110 -19.80 12.78 -7.31
C HIS A 110 -20.96 11.87 -7.71
N VAL A 111 -21.75 12.28 -8.70
CA VAL A 111 -22.98 11.58 -9.09
C VAL A 111 -22.83 10.97 -10.48
N TYR A 112 -23.13 9.68 -10.59
CA TYR A 112 -22.99 8.89 -11.81
C TYR A 112 -24.29 8.18 -12.17
N PHE A 113 -24.71 8.31 -13.42
CA PHE A 113 -25.88 7.61 -13.97
C PHE A 113 -25.49 6.63 -15.08
N SER A 114 -26.01 5.41 -15.03
CA SER A 114 -25.87 4.46 -16.13
C SER A 114 -26.51 5.00 -17.40
N SER A 115 -25.82 4.87 -18.53
CA SER A 115 -26.36 5.06 -19.87
C SER A 115 -26.45 3.74 -20.65
N ALA A 116 -26.29 2.60 -19.97
CA ALA A 116 -26.50 1.28 -20.57
C ALA A 116 -27.97 1.04 -20.90
N ASP A 117 -28.23 0.20 -21.89
CA ASP A 117 -29.60 -0.20 -22.25
C ASP A 117 -30.29 -0.87 -21.05
N VAL A 118 -31.46 -0.34 -20.69
CA VAL A 118 -32.27 -0.87 -19.60
C VAL A 118 -33.00 -2.13 -20.08
N PRO A 119 -32.83 -3.28 -19.41
CA PRO A 119 -33.60 -4.48 -19.70
C PRO A 119 -35.12 -4.23 -19.64
N GLN A 120 -35.89 -4.83 -20.55
CA GLN A 120 -37.31 -4.56 -20.67
C GLN A 120 -38.12 -4.88 -19.39
N ASP A 121 -37.66 -5.86 -18.62
CA ASP A 121 -38.22 -6.26 -17.32
C ASP A 121 -37.94 -5.27 -16.18
N LYS A 122 -37.05 -4.30 -16.39
CA LYS A 122 -36.67 -3.26 -15.40
C LYS A 122 -37.16 -1.86 -15.74
N ILE A 123 -37.95 -1.70 -16.81
CA ILE A 123 -38.42 -0.39 -17.28
C ILE A 123 -39.14 0.40 -16.19
N THR A 124 -39.98 -0.24 -15.37
CA THR A 124 -40.72 0.43 -14.29
C THR A 124 -39.79 1.07 -13.26
N ASP A 125 -38.70 0.38 -12.89
CA ASP A 125 -37.72 0.91 -11.94
C ASP A 125 -36.91 2.08 -12.55
N ALA A 126 -36.70 2.03 -13.86
CA ALA A 126 -35.99 3.08 -14.60
C ALA A 126 -36.82 4.36 -14.77
N VAL A 127 -38.17 4.30 -14.71
CA VAL A 127 -39.03 5.50 -14.76
C VAL A 127 -38.74 6.41 -13.58
N ALA A 128 -38.72 5.88 -12.35
CA ALA A 128 -38.46 6.67 -11.15
C ALA A 128 -37.06 7.32 -11.18
N LEU A 129 -36.06 6.60 -11.71
CA LEU A 129 -34.72 7.13 -11.90
C LEU A 129 -34.68 8.24 -12.96
N SER A 130 -35.38 8.07 -14.07
CA SER A 130 -35.48 9.07 -15.14
C SER A 130 -36.15 10.36 -14.65
N GLU A 131 -37.25 10.24 -13.89
CA GLU A 131 -37.92 11.39 -13.27
C GLU A 131 -37.02 12.11 -12.26
N PHE A 132 -36.27 11.34 -11.45
CA PHE A 132 -35.30 11.93 -10.53
C PHE A 132 -34.20 12.67 -11.27
N LYS A 133 -33.66 12.08 -12.35
CA LYS A 133 -32.64 12.72 -13.18
C LYS A 133 -33.15 14.02 -13.81
N ALA A 134 -34.36 14.03 -14.35
CA ALA A 134 -34.98 15.24 -14.89
C ALA A 134 -35.13 16.33 -13.81
N LYS A 135 -35.57 15.97 -12.60
CA LYS A 135 -35.64 16.91 -11.46
C LYS A 135 -34.26 17.40 -11.02
N PHE A 136 -33.24 16.53 -11.07
CA PHE A 136 -31.87 16.88 -10.75
C PHE A 136 -31.33 17.96 -11.71
N GLU A 137 -31.61 17.80 -13.00
CA GLU A 137 -31.28 18.78 -14.05
C GLU A 137 -32.09 20.07 -13.90
N GLU A 138 -33.41 19.99 -13.74
CA GLU A 138 -34.31 21.14 -13.62
C GLU A 138 -33.97 22.01 -12.39
N ALA A 139 -33.72 21.38 -11.25
CA ALA A 139 -33.35 22.08 -10.02
C ALA A 139 -31.87 22.48 -9.97
N GLN A 140 -31.09 22.20 -11.03
CA GLN A 140 -29.66 22.50 -11.13
C GLN A 140 -28.86 22.01 -9.90
N LEU A 141 -29.15 20.80 -9.41
CA LEU A 141 -28.59 20.27 -8.17
C LEU A 141 -27.10 19.93 -8.23
N GLY A 142 -26.50 20.00 -9.42
CA GLY A 142 -25.07 19.83 -9.62
C GLY A 142 -24.73 19.30 -11.01
N TYR A 143 -23.44 19.02 -11.20
CA TYR A 143 -22.95 18.28 -12.36
C TYR A 143 -22.98 16.79 -12.05
N TYR A 144 -23.44 15.98 -13.01
CA TYR A 144 -23.36 14.53 -12.96
C TYR A 144 -22.64 14.03 -14.21
N GLU A 145 -22.14 12.79 -14.16
CA GLU A 145 -21.57 12.12 -15.32
C GLU A 145 -22.34 10.84 -15.65
N THR A 146 -22.32 10.42 -16.91
CA THR A 146 -22.90 9.15 -17.35
C THR A 146 -21.83 8.10 -17.60
N TYR A 147 -22.14 6.82 -17.42
CA TYR A 147 -21.23 5.72 -17.74
C TYR A 147 -21.90 4.60 -18.54
N THR A 148 -21.14 3.96 -19.43
CA THR A 148 -21.67 2.90 -20.30
C THR A 148 -21.55 1.50 -19.69
N ASP A 149 -20.53 1.29 -18.87
CA ASP A 149 -20.26 -0.01 -18.25
C ASP A 149 -19.42 0.18 -16.95
N PRO A 150 -19.28 -0.88 -16.12
CA PRO A 150 -18.52 -0.79 -14.86
C PRO A 150 -17.07 -0.31 -15.00
N ARG A 151 -16.41 -0.59 -16.12
CA ARG A 151 -15.00 -0.21 -16.35
C ARG A 151 -14.88 1.25 -16.72
N ASP A 152 -15.78 1.76 -17.56
CA ASP A 152 -15.89 3.21 -17.83
C ASP A 152 -16.15 3.99 -16.53
N LEU A 153 -17.10 3.51 -15.71
CA LEU A 153 -17.38 4.11 -14.41
C LEU A 153 -16.15 4.14 -13.49
N SER A 154 -15.42 3.03 -13.39
CA SER A 154 -14.27 2.97 -12.47
C SER A 154 -13.14 3.91 -12.88
N LEU A 155 -12.92 4.14 -14.17
CA LEU A 155 -11.97 5.13 -14.67
C LEU A 155 -12.39 6.55 -14.25
N LYS A 156 -13.64 6.92 -14.49
CA LYS A 156 -14.18 8.25 -14.12
C LYS A 156 -14.17 8.49 -12.61
N VAL A 157 -14.49 7.48 -11.82
CA VAL A 157 -14.41 7.56 -10.35
C VAL A 157 -12.98 7.77 -9.90
N ILE A 158 -12.00 7.09 -10.49
CA ILE A 158 -10.58 7.31 -10.15
C ILE A 158 -10.14 8.73 -10.54
N GLU A 159 -10.51 9.23 -11.71
CA GLU A 159 -10.18 10.60 -12.14
C GLU A 159 -10.78 11.67 -11.20
N ALA A 160 -12.03 11.48 -10.77
CA ALA A 160 -12.68 12.35 -9.79
C ALA A 160 -11.97 12.30 -8.43
N LEU A 161 -11.63 11.11 -7.94
CA LEU A 161 -10.89 10.94 -6.68
C LEU A 161 -9.49 11.55 -6.75
N GLU A 162 -8.77 11.41 -7.87
CA GLU A 162 -7.47 12.06 -8.04
C GLU A 162 -7.59 13.58 -7.97
N THR A 163 -8.63 14.15 -8.56
CA THR A 163 -8.93 15.59 -8.46
C THR A 163 -9.19 16.00 -7.01
N ASP A 164 -9.99 15.23 -6.28
CA ASP A 164 -10.28 15.50 -4.86
C ASP A 164 -9.02 15.46 -3.99
N LEU A 165 -8.16 14.46 -4.22
CA LEU A 165 -6.89 14.32 -3.52
C LEU A 165 -5.98 15.55 -3.68
N THR A 166 -6.04 16.25 -4.81
CA THR A 166 -5.29 17.52 -4.96
C THR A 166 -5.81 18.63 -4.06
N VAL A 167 -7.12 18.63 -3.77
CA VAL A 167 -7.77 19.68 -2.96
C VAL A 167 -7.64 19.40 -1.47
N PHE A 168 -7.57 18.13 -1.07
CA PHE A 168 -7.19 17.76 0.30
C PHE A 168 -5.74 18.17 0.65
N GLY A 169 -5.00 18.71 -0.33
CA GLY A 169 -3.63 19.20 -0.19
C GLY A 169 -2.62 18.08 -0.33
N GLU A 170 -1.33 18.40 -0.19
CA GLU A 170 -0.36 17.34 0.07
C GLU A 170 -0.70 16.71 1.41
N ALA A 171 -0.87 15.39 1.43
CA ALA A 171 -0.81 14.65 2.70
C ALA A 171 0.47 15.14 3.40
N PRO A 172 0.44 15.48 4.70
CA PRO A 172 1.67 15.76 5.40
C PRO A 172 2.62 14.62 5.08
N ALA A 173 3.81 14.95 4.56
CA ALA A 173 4.83 13.97 4.22
C ALA A 173 4.83 12.96 5.37
N PRO A 174 4.72 11.64 5.06
CA PRO A 174 4.56 10.63 6.10
C PRO A 174 5.56 10.97 7.19
N LYS A 175 5.08 11.29 8.40
CA LYS A 175 5.95 11.80 9.46
C LYS A 175 7.03 10.76 9.64
N THR A 176 8.19 11.03 9.05
CA THR A 176 9.36 10.23 9.24
C THR A 176 9.61 10.32 10.74
N PRO A 177 9.79 9.19 11.45
CA PRO A 177 9.93 9.25 12.89
C PRO A 177 11.03 10.25 13.21
N ALA A 178 10.74 11.24 14.07
CA ALA A 178 11.68 12.29 14.39
C ALA A 178 12.98 11.66 14.86
N GLY A 179 14.09 11.97 14.17
CA GLY A 179 15.40 11.40 14.47
C GLY A 179 15.84 10.27 13.55
N VAL A 180 16.81 9.48 14.02
CA VAL A 180 17.39 8.37 13.24
C VAL A 180 16.47 7.15 13.28
N VAL A 181 16.22 6.54 12.13
CA VAL A 181 15.46 5.28 12.03
C VAL A 181 16.27 4.26 11.26
N LEU A 182 17.01 3.43 11.98
CA LEU A 182 17.75 2.33 11.34
C LEU A 182 16.83 1.13 11.09
N ARG A 183 17.00 0.50 9.93
CA ARG A 183 16.40 -0.77 9.57
C ARG A 183 17.51 -1.75 9.17
N VAL A 184 17.36 -2.99 9.61
CA VAL A 184 18.25 -4.11 9.29
C VAL A 184 17.48 -5.13 8.46
N THR A 185 17.96 -5.43 7.26
CA THR A 185 17.38 -6.47 6.39
C THR A 185 18.44 -7.44 5.93
N PHE A 186 18.07 -8.71 5.80
CA PHE A 186 18.94 -9.74 5.25
C PHE A 186 18.65 -9.95 3.76
N GLU A 187 19.71 -10.00 2.95
CA GLU A 187 19.63 -10.33 1.53
C GLU A 187 20.63 -11.46 1.20
N ALA A 188 20.18 -12.42 0.37
CA ALA A 188 21.05 -13.42 -0.23
C ALA A 188 21.04 -13.22 -1.75
N ARG A 189 22.13 -12.69 -2.29
CA ARG A 189 22.26 -12.40 -3.72
C ARG A 189 23.15 -13.43 -4.38
N THR A 190 22.62 -14.14 -5.37
CA THR A 190 23.45 -14.97 -6.26
C THR A 190 24.20 -14.02 -7.20
N PRO A 191 25.55 -14.07 -7.25
CA PRO A 191 26.30 -13.32 -8.25
C PRO A 191 25.80 -13.69 -9.66
N PRO A 192 25.70 -12.74 -10.61
CA PRO A 192 25.40 -13.09 -11.99
C PRO A 192 26.42 -14.11 -12.49
N GLU A 193 25.97 -15.15 -13.19
CA GLU A 193 26.84 -16.14 -13.82
C GLU A 193 27.88 -15.43 -14.69
N GLN A 194 29.10 -15.31 -14.20
CA GLN A 194 30.22 -14.93 -15.06
C GLN A 194 30.48 -16.13 -15.97
N GLN A 195 30.20 -15.98 -17.27
CA GLN A 195 30.62 -16.96 -18.26
C GLN A 195 32.11 -17.23 -18.06
N PRO A 196 32.52 -18.49 -17.78
CA PRO A 196 33.93 -18.78 -17.59
C PRO A 196 34.66 -18.41 -18.89
N ALA A 197 35.78 -17.69 -18.75
CA ALA A 197 36.66 -17.40 -19.87
C ALA A 197 36.99 -18.72 -20.60
N LEU A 198 36.78 -18.77 -21.91
CA LEU A 198 37.09 -19.92 -22.75
C LEU A 198 38.56 -20.29 -22.57
N ILE A 199 38.83 -21.40 -21.88
CA ILE A 199 40.18 -21.94 -21.77
C ILE A 199 40.52 -22.56 -23.14
N PRO A 200 41.61 -22.17 -23.82
CA PRO A 200 42.04 -22.84 -25.04
C PRO A 200 42.26 -24.34 -24.77
N SER A 201 41.68 -25.19 -25.62
CA SER A 201 41.56 -26.64 -25.43
C SER A 201 42.88 -27.42 -25.44
N THR A 202 44.02 -26.75 -25.52
CA THR A 202 45.34 -27.37 -25.75
C THR A 202 46.10 -27.69 -24.46
N TYR A 203 45.63 -27.27 -23.28
CA TYR A 203 46.27 -27.57 -21.99
C TYR A 203 45.26 -27.75 -20.85
N SER A 204 44.55 -28.88 -20.81
CA SER A 204 43.64 -29.21 -19.69
C SER A 204 43.94 -30.60 -19.15
N THR A 205 44.79 -30.70 -18.13
CA THR A 205 44.88 -31.90 -17.29
C THR A 205 43.61 -32.07 -16.44
N GLU A 206 43.34 -33.27 -15.92
CA GLU A 206 42.19 -33.51 -15.01
C GLU A 206 42.22 -32.58 -13.78
N THR A 207 43.40 -32.26 -13.26
CA THR A 207 43.61 -31.32 -12.15
C THR A 207 43.16 -29.91 -12.50
N SER A 208 43.39 -29.45 -13.74
CA SER A 208 42.94 -28.12 -14.18
C SER A 208 41.41 -28.05 -14.28
N ARG A 209 40.72 -29.12 -14.71
CA ARG A 209 39.25 -29.16 -14.75
C ARG A 209 38.62 -29.17 -13.36
N SER A 210 39.19 -29.93 -12.42
CA SER A 210 38.66 -29.99 -11.06
C SER A 210 38.81 -28.64 -10.34
N LEU A 211 39.95 -27.95 -10.50
CA LEU A 211 40.15 -26.59 -9.99
C LEU A 211 39.19 -25.58 -10.60
N HIS A 212 38.92 -25.65 -11.92
CA HIS A 212 37.94 -24.79 -12.58
C HIS A 212 36.51 -25.06 -12.10
N GLN A 213 36.10 -26.33 -11.94
CA GLN A 213 34.81 -26.67 -11.35
C GLN A 213 34.67 -26.19 -9.91
N MET A 214 35.74 -26.26 -9.10
CA MET A 214 35.75 -25.74 -7.74
C MET A 214 35.66 -24.20 -7.72
N ALA A 215 36.35 -23.51 -8.62
CA ALA A 215 36.29 -22.06 -8.76
C ALA A 215 34.90 -21.59 -9.23
N ALA A 216 34.30 -22.26 -10.22
CA ALA A 216 32.95 -21.99 -10.70
C ALA A 216 31.89 -22.24 -9.60
N ARG A 217 32.04 -23.33 -8.81
CA ARG A 217 31.17 -23.59 -7.66
C ARG A 217 31.30 -22.51 -6.57
N ARG A 218 32.51 -22.03 -6.28
CA ARG A 218 32.71 -20.90 -5.36
C ARG A 218 32.12 -19.59 -5.88
N ALA A 219 32.21 -19.32 -7.18
CA ALA A 219 31.62 -18.14 -7.81
C ALA A 219 30.09 -18.16 -7.80
N ALA A 220 29.48 -19.36 -7.74
CA ALA A 220 28.03 -19.56 -7.67
C ALA A 220 27.46 -19.57 -6.23
N GLU A 221 28.28 -19.44 -5.18
CA GLU A 221 27.75 -19.36 -3.81
C GLU A 221 27.06 -18.00 -3.59
N PRO A 222 25.84 -17.97 -3.01
CA PRO A 222 25.13 -16.72 -2.78
C PRO A 222 25.88 -15.86 -1.75
N VAL A 223 26.11 -14.60 -2.11
CA VAL A 223 26.65 -13.59 -1.19
C VAL A 223 25.53 -13.20 -0.25
N ARG A 224 25.76 -13.40 1.04
CA ARG A 224 24.82 -13.10 2.12
C ARG A 224 25.19 -11.78 2.75
N GLN A 225 24.26 -10.85 2.83
CA GLN A 225 24.50 -9.50 3.35
C GLN A 225 23.43 -9.09 4.36
N LEU A 226 23.84 -8.31 5.35
CA LEU A 226 22.95 -7.46 6.12
C LEU A 226 22.99 -6.06 5.52
N LEU A 227 21.84 -5.55 5.15
CA LEU A 227 21.66 -4.18 4.72
C LEU A 227 21.19 -3.36 5.92
N ILE A 228 21.91 -2.28 6.21
CA ILE A 228 21.57 -1.31 7.23
C ILE A 228 21.17 -0.03 6.52
N SER A 229 19.92 0.39 6.67
CA SER A 229 19.39 1.58 6.01
C SER A 229 18.89 2.59 7.04
N ASN A 230 19.12 3.88 6.80
CA ASN A 230 18.52 4.96 7.58
C ASN A 230 17.28 5.49 6.86
N THR A 231 16.11 5.27 7.45
CA THR A 231 14.82 5.77 6.96
C THR A 231 14.26 6.84 7.88
N GLY A 232 15.13 7.52 8.64
CA GLY A 232 14.80 8.61 9.57
C GLY A 232 14.94 9.99 8.94
N GLU A 233 14.83 11.05 9.74
CA GLU A 233 14.95 12.45 9.29
C GLU A 233 16.35 13.03 9.42
N VAL A 234 17.21 12.39 10.21
CA VAL A 234 18.57 12.87 10.49
C VAL A 234 19.58 11.79 10.19
N ASP A 235 20.80 12.23 9.87
CA ASP A 235 21.92 11.33 9.63
C ASP A 235 22.29 10.56 10.90
N ALA A 236 22.64 9.29 10.72
CA ALA A 236 23.14 8.46 11.80
C ALA A 236 24.67 8.47 11.76
N GLU A 237 25.31 9.05 12.75
CA GLU A 237 26.77 9.10 12.81
C GLU A 237 27.35 7.85 13.49
N LYS A 238 28.53 7.42 13.04
CA LYS A 238 29.29 6.32 13.67
C LYS A 238 28.47 5.05 13.91
N VAL A 239 27.63 4.68 12.95
CA VAL A 239 26.84 3.45 13.00
C VAL A 239 27.79 2.26 13.09
N GLN A 240 27.57 1.41 14.09
CA GLN A 240 28.29 0.15 14.28
C GLN A 240 27.29 -0.97 14.51
N VAL A 241 27.64 -2.16 14.03
CA VAL A 241 26.79 -3.35 14.08
C VAL A 241 27.55 -4.50 14.72
N LYS A 242 26.88 -5.29 15.56
CA LYS A 242 27.38 -6.52 16.14
C LYS A 242 26.31 -7.61 16.08
N LEU A 243 26.71 -8.80 15.63
CA LEU A 243 25.82 -9.95 15.60
C LEU A 243 25.90 -10.74 16.91
N VAL A 244 24.73 -11.13 17.40
CA VAL A 244 24.56 -12.01 18.57
C VAL A 244 23.78 -13.24 18.10
N PRO A 245 24.47 -14.26 17.54
CA PRO A 245 23.81 -15.49 17.13
C PRO A 245 23.38 -16.32 18.36
N PRO A 246 22.30 -17.10 18.25
CA PRO A 246 21.87 -17.99 19.32
C PRO A 246 22.89 -19.12 19.57
N PRO A 247 22.85 -19.78 20.74
CA PRO A 247 23.76 -20.87 21.06
C PRO A 247 23.77 -21.97 19.98
N GLY A 248 24.97 -22.39 19.56
CA GLY A 248 25.15 -23.42 18.53
C GLY A 248 25.09 -22.91 17.08
N VAL A 249 24.90 -21.61 16.86
CA VAL A 249 24.89 -20.99 15.53
C VAL A 249 26.13 -20.13 15.34
N SER A 250 26.83 -20.32 14.22
CA SER A 250 28.04 -19.57 13.86
C SER A 250 27.77 -18.71 12.62
N VAL A 251 27.46 -17.43 12.88
CA VAL A 251 27.29 -16.37 11.90
C VAL A 251 28.02 -15.13 12.40
N SER A 252 28.85 -14.51 11.57
CA SER A 252 29.54 -13.27 11.88
C SER A 252 29.53 -12.31 10.69
N VAL A 253 29.76 -11.02 10.95
CA VAL A 253 30.02 -10.03 9.90
C VAL A 253 31.49 -10.12 9.51
N ARG A 254 31.77 -10.05 8.21
CA ARG A 254 33.13 -9.97 7.68
C ARG A 254 33.76 -8.63 8.08
N HIS A 255 35.01 -8.64 8.53
CA HIS A 255 35.75 -7.45 9.00
C HIS A 255 35.10 -6.80 10.23
N THR A 256 35.15 -7.49 11.36
CA THR A 256 34.80 -6.97 12.69
C THR A 256 36.05 -6.78 13.52
N ASP A 257 36.00 -5.83 14.45
CA ASP A 257 37.04 -5.55 15.44
C ASP A 257 37.06 -6.64 16.53
N ASP A 258 38.07 -6.64 17.41
CA ASP A 258 38.26 -7.68 18.44
C ASP A 258 37.09 -7.79 19.44
N ASP A 259 36.31 -6.72 19.60
CA ASP A 259 35.12 -6.66 20.45
C ASP A 259 33.83 -7.13 19.73
N GLY A 260 33.94 -7.49 18.45
CA GLY A 260 32.87 -8.01 17.59
C GLY A 260 32.01 -6.93 16.93
N TRP A 261 32.32 -5.65 17.12
CA TRP A 261 31.65 -4.56 16.39
C TRP A 261 32.28 -4.32 15.02
N THR A 262 31.52 -3.82 14.07
CA THR A 262 32.07 -3.29 12.82
C THR A 262 32.73 -1.94 13.06
N SER A 263 33.66 -1.56 12.19
CA SER A 263 34.19 -0.18 12.17
C SER A 263 33.06 0.84 11.96
N PRO A 264 33.12 2.02 12.61
CA PRO A 264 32.08 3.04 12.53
C PRO A 264 31.93 3.58 11.11
N ARG A 265 30.67 3.79 10.69
CA ARG A 265 30.31 4.39 9.40
C ARG A 265 29.15 5.35 9.55
N ASP A 266 29.20 6.47 8.86
CA ASP A 266 28.07 7.39 8.82
C ASP A 266 27.03 6.91 7.82
N LEU A 267 25.76 7.13 8.14
CA LEU A 267 24.63 6.69 7.33
C LEU A 267 23.65 7.85 7.16
N THR A 268 23.72 8.48 5.99
CA THR A 268 22.84 9.60 5.66
C THR A 268 21.38 9.14 5.51
N VAL A 269 20.44 10.06 5.61
CA VAL A 269 19.02 9.79 5.29
C VAL A 269 18.90 9.13 3.90
N ASP A 270 18.02 8.12 3.81
CA ASP A 270 17.72 7.32 2.60
C ASP A 270 18.91 6.55 2.01
N SER A 271 20.00 6.40 2.76
CA SER A 271 21.15 5.60 2.35
C SER A 271 21.18 4.22 3.01
N VAL A 272 21.93 3.31 2.38
CA VAL A 272 22.09 1.93 2.82
C VAL A 272 23.55 1.51 2.70
N PHE A 273 24.03 0.72 3.67
CA PHE A 273 25.29 -0.01 3.51
C PHE A 273 25.10 -1.50 3.77
N ALA A 274 25.90 -2.30 3.07
CA ALA A 274 25.89 -3.74 3.16
C ALA A 274 27.06 -4.25 4.01
N LEU A 275 26.77 -5.26 4.83
CA LEU A 275 27.71 -6.01 5.64
C LEU A 275 27.66 -7.47 5.21
N GLU A 276 28.76 -7.98 4.65
CA GLU A 276 28.82 -9.38 4.23
C GLU A 276 28.88 -10.33 5.43
N LEU A 277 28.08 -11.39 5.36
CA LEU A 277 28.03 -12.41 6.39
C LEU A 277 28.96 -13.58 6.07
N VAL A 278 29.70 -14.02 7.09
CA VAL A 278 30.40 -15.30 7.11
C VAL A 278 29.56 -16.27 7.91
N ARG A 279 29.10 -17.35 7.25
CA ARG A 279 28.24 -18.36 7.85
C ARG A 279 28.82 -19.75 7.64
N ARG A 280 28.91 -20.55 8.70
CA ARG A 280 29.13 -22.00 8.59
C ARG A 280 27.77 -22.71 8.49
N ARG A 281 27.65 -23.70 7.59
CA ARG A 281 26.41 -24.42 7.23
C ARG A 281 25.50 -24.65 8.45
N THR A 282 24.48 -23.82 8.59
CA THR A 282 23.48 -23.89 9.67
C THR A 282 22.08 -23.90 9.05
N ARG A 283 21.04 -24.17 9.84
CA ARG A 283 19.63 -24.00 9.42
C ARG A 283 19.24 -22.51 9.46
N PRO A 284 18.27 -22.05 8.64
CA PRO A 284 17.76 -20.69 8.76
C PRO A 284 17.44 -20.35 10.22
N THR A 285 17.91 -19.21 10.70
CA THR A 285 17.86 -18.87 12.13
C THR A 285 17.64 -17.37 12.33
N ASN A 286 16.90 -17.00 13.38
CA ASN A 286 16.83 -15.62 13.85
C ASN A 286 18.15 -15.23 14.54
N VAL A 287 18.75 -14.14 14.08
CA VAL A 287 19.97 -13.59 14.66
C VAL A 287 19.67 -12.19 15.16
N ASP A 288 20.08 -11.92 16.39
CA ASP A 288 20.00 -10.58 16.96
C ASP A 288 21.16 -9.73 16.44
N VAL A 289 20.83 -8.50 16.06
CA VAL A 289 21.72 -7.52 15.45
C VAL A 289 21.70 -6.29 16.34
N MET A 290 22.70 -6.19 17.22
CA MET A 290 22.91 -5.01 18.02
C MET A 290 23.47 -3.91 17.12
N THR A 291 22.85 -2.73 17.16
CA THR A 291 23.26 -1.57 16.38
C THR A 291 23.37 -0.37 17.30
N ARG A 292 24.46 0.39 17.20
CA ARG A 292 24.64 1.65 17.91
C ARG A 292 24.99 2.77 16.94
N TRP A 293 24.54 3.99 17.22
CA TRP A 293 24.79 5.18 16.42
C TRP A 293 24.73 6.44 17.28
N VAL A 294 25.40 7.51 16.85
CA VAL A 294 25.31 8.81 17.49
C VAL A 294 24.21 9.62 16.83
N GLU A 295 23.38 10.24 17.65
CA GLU A 295 22.33 11.16 17.24
C GLU A 295 22.29 12.32 18.23
N ALA A 296 22.43 13.56 17.73
CA ALA A 296 22.49 14.78 18.55
C ALA A 296 23.49 14.68 19.72
N ASP A 297 24.74 14.28 19.41
CA ASP A 297 25.84 14.06 20.35
C ASP A 297 25.59 13.00 21.44
N LYS A 298 24.53 12.20 21.31
CA LYS A 298 24.20 11.12 22.24
C LYS A 298 24.32 9.76 21.55
N MET A 299 24.96 8.83 22.25
CA MET A 299 25.02 7.43 21.81
C MET A 299 23.66 6.77 22.01
N GLN A 300 23.11 6.20 20.95
CA GLN A 300 21.92 5.37 20.94
C GLN A 300 22.30 3.91 20.67
N GLU A 301 21.53 2.97 21.20
CA GLU A 301 21.71 1.54 20.97
C GLU A 301 20.35 0.85 20.82
N LYS A 302 20.24 -0.05 19.86
CA LYS A 302 19.03 -0.84 19.61
C LYS A 302 19.38 -2.21 19.07
N THR A 303 18.62 -3.22 19.51
CA THR A 303 18.72 -4.59 18.99
C THR A 303 17.60 -4.83 17.99
N PHE A 304 17.96 -5.33 16.82
CA PHE A 304 17.04 -5.78 15.79
C PHE A 304 17.13 -7.30 15.66
N THR A 305 16.02 -7.98 15.38
CA THR A 305 16.05 -9.42 15.08
C THR A 305 15.82 -9.61 13.58
N THR A 306 16.73 -10.31 12.90
CA THR A 306 16.62 -10.61 11.48
C THR A 306 16.72 -12.10 11.22
N HIS A 307 16.04 -12.58 10.19
CA HIS A 307 16.06 -13.99 9.82
C HIS A 307 17.09 -14.24 8.71
N VAL A 308 18.11 -15.04 9.02
CA VAL A 308 19.25 -15.32 8.12
C VAL A 308 19.12 -16.72 7.53
N TYR A 309 19.12 -16.82 6.19
CA TYR A 309 19.01 -18.08 5.41
C TYR A 309 20.37 -18.58 4.91
#